data_AF-A0AB33IFE4-F1
#
_entry.id   AF-A0AB33IFE4-F1
#
_cell.length_a   1.000
_cell.length_b   1.000
_cell.length_c   1.000
_cell.angle_alpha   90.00
_cell.angle_beta   90.00
_cell.angle_gamma   90.00
#
_symmetry.space_group_name_H-M   'P 1'
#
loop_
_entity.id
_entity.type
_entity.pdbx_description
1 polymer ?
#
loop_
_entity_poly.entity_id
_entity_poly.type
_entity_poly.pdbx_seq_one_letter_code
_entity_poly.pdbx_strand_id
1 'polypeptide(L)'
;MVRKFEAERAEDLGKAARALYAKGKSIRAISEQIGASRSYVHRILMRARAERLAAMVSQRRIAQGNDPLPPGNIISMGAISLHNRRYFH
;
A
#
# COMPACT_ATOMS: atom_id res chain seq x y z
N MET A 1 7.53 13.37 -21.08
CA MET A 1 6.56 14.32 -20.49
C MET A 1 5.20 13.63 -20.50
N VAL A 2 4.71 13.14 -19.36
CA VAL A 2 3.34 12.58 -19.27
C VAL A 2 2.38 13.74 -19.49
N ARG A 3 1.50 13.65 -20.50
CA ARG A 3 0.53 14.71 -20.81
C ARG A 3 -0.34 14.93 -19.56
N LYS A 4 -0.47 16.18 -19.11
CA LYS A 4 -1.25 16.56 -17.92
C LYS A 4 -2.67 15.94 -17.91
N PHE A 5 -3.29 15.85 -19.09
CA PHE A 5 -4.58 15.20 -19.33
C PHE A 5 -4.63 13.70 -19.00
N GLU A 6 -3.53 12.96 -19.19
CA GLU A 6 -3.45 11.53 -18.84
C GLU A 6 -3.35 11.33 -17.32
N ALA A 7 -2.72 12.28 -16.61
CA ALA A 7 -2.58 12.22 -15.16
C ALA A 7 -3.91 12.52 -14.45
N GLU A 8 -4.63 13.55 -14.89
CA GLU A 8 -5.97 13.88 -14.37
C GLU A 8 -6.95 12.73 -14.60
N ARG A 9 -6.96 12.17 -15.82
CA ARG A 9 -7.79 11.01 -16.14
C ARG A 9 -7.44 9.77 -15.30
N ALA A 10 -6.16 9.53 -15.04
CA ALA A 10 -5.73 8.43 -14.18
C ALA A 10 -6.17 8.62 -12.72
N GLU A 11 -6.17 9.86 -12.22
CA GLU A 11 -6.63 10.17 -10.87
C GLU A 11 -8.14 9.94 -10.72
N ASP A 12 -8.93 10.38 -11.69
CA ASP A 12 -10.38 10.21 -11.70
C ASP A 12 -10.80 8.73 -11.79
N LEU A 13 -10.16 7.98 -12.69
CA LEU A 13 -10.35 6.52 -12.77
C LEU A 13 -9.95 5.84 -11.46
N GLY A 14 -8.88 6.32 -10.81
CA GLY A 14 -8.43 5.82 -9.53
C GLY A 14 -9.41 6.09 -8.39
N LYS A 15 -10.08 7.25 -8.37
CA LYS A 15 -11.14 7.59 -7.41
C LYS A 15 -12.38 6.73 -7.65
N ALA A 16 -12.81 6.60 -8.91
CA ALA A 16 -13.96 5.79 -9.30
C ALA A 16 -13.75 4.30 -8.95
N ALA A 17 -12.60 3.73 -9.29
CA ALA A 17 -12.28 2.34 -8.98
C ALA A 17 -12.31 2.06 -7.47
N ARG A 18 -11.74 2.97 -6.65
CA ARG A 18 -11.77 2.87 -5.19
C ARG A 18 -13.18 2.94 -4.62
N ALA A 19 -14.00 3.88 -5.10
CA ALA A 19 -15.40 4.03 -4.65
C ALA A 19 -16.25 2.79 -4.98
N LEU A 20 -16.05 2.19 -6.16
CA LEU A 20 -16.76 0.97 -6.54
C LEU A 20 -16.28 -0.26 -5.76
N TYR A 21 -14.98 -0.37 -5.51
CA TYR A 21 -14.42 -1.45 -4.68
C TYR A 21 -14.91 -1.37 -3.23
N ALA A 22 -15.01 -0.15 -2.66
CA ALA A 22 -15.59 0.06 -1.33
C ALA A 22 -17.06 -0.36 -1.23
N LYS A 23 -17.80 -0.33 -2.35
CA LYS A 23 -19.18 -0.87 -2.46
C LYS A 23 -19.23 -2.39 -2.65
N GLY A 24 -18.10 -3.09 -2.55
CA GLY A 24 -18.02 -4.55 -2.68
C GLY A 24 -18.00 -5.08 -4.13
N LYS A 25 -17.80 -4.22 -5.13
CA LYS A 25 -17.77 -4.68 -6.53
C LYS A 25 -16.48 -5.45 -6.86
N SER A 26 -16.62 -6.48 -7.71
CA SER A 26 -15.48 -7.25 -8.21
C SER A 26 -14.63 -6.42 -9.20
N ILE A 27 -13.34 -6.75 -9.32
CA ILE A 27 -12.41 -6.11 -10.27
C ILE A 27 -12.96 -6.14 -11.70
N ARG A 28 -13.63 -7.24 -12.08
CA ARG A 28 -14.28 -7.37 -13.39
C ARG A 28 -15.37 -6.32 -13.59
N ALA A 29 -16.31 -6.21 -12.65
CA ALA A 29 -17.40 -5.25 -12.74
C ALA A 29 -16.88 -3.79 -12.73
N ILE A 30 -15.84 -3.51 -11.95
CA ILE A 30 -15.20 -2.19 -11.93
C ILE A 30 -14.58 -1.88 -13.29
N SER A 31 -13.81 -2.82 -13.85
CA SER A 31 -13.17 -2.70 -15.17
C SER A 31 -14.19 -2.41 -16.27
N GLU A 32 -15.31 -3.13 -16.28
CA GLU A 32 -16.41 -2.92 -17.23
C GLU A 32 -17.08 -1.54 -17.05
N GLN A 33 -17.23 -1.05 -15.81
CA GLN A 33 -17.88 0.24 -15.56
C GLN A 33 -17.01 1.46 -15.88
N ILE A 34 -15.70 1.40 -15.62
CA ILE A 34 -14.81 2.55 -15.82
C ILE A 34 -14.10 2.52 -17.18
N GLY A 35 -14.29 1.45 -17.97
CA GLY A 35 -13.67 1.30 -19.29
C GLY A 35 -12.14 1.13 -19.22
N ALA A 36 -11.62 0.52 -18.16
CA ALA A 36 -10.18 0.28 -17.99
C ALA A 36 -9.89 -1.22 -17.88
N SER A 37 -8.67 -1.65 -18.20
CA SER A 37 -8.30 -3.07 -18.10
C SER A 37 -8.32 -3.58 -16.65
N ARG A 38 -8.65 -4.85 -16.46
CA ARG A 38 -8.66 -5.50 -15.14
C ARG A 38 -7.31 -5.38 -14.42
N SER A 39 -6.21 -5.54 -15.14
CA SER A 39 -4.85 -5.40 -14.60
C SER A 39 -4.56 -3.96 -14.14
N TYR A 40 -5.09 -2.95 -14.84
CA TYR A 40 -4.96 -1.56 -14.42
C TYR A 40 -5.74 -1.29 -13.13
N VAL A 41 -6.99 -1.75 -13.03
CA VAL A 41 -7.80 -1.67 -11.80
C VAL A 41 -7.09 -2.35 -10.63
N HIS A 42 -6.56 -3.56 -10.84
CA HIS A 42 -5.82 -4.28 -9.80
C HIS A 42 -4.62 -3.48 -9.27
N ARG A 43 -3.81 -2.88 -10.16
CA ARG A 43 -2.66 -2.04 -9.77
C ARG A 43 -3.09 -0.83 -8.94
N ILE A 44 -4.17 -0.15 -9.33
CA ILE A 44 -4.70 0.98 -8.56
C ILE A 44 -5.06 0.56 -7.14
N LEU A 45 -5.80 -0.54 -7.00
CA LEU A 45 -6.27 -1.02 -5.70
C LEU A 45 -5.10 -1.49 -4.80
N MET A 46 -4.11 -2.16 -5.38
CA MET A 46 -2.91 -2.57 -4.63
C MET A 46 -2.08 -1.38 -4.16
N ARG A 47 -1.92 -0.35 -5.02
CA ARG A 47 -1.23 0.89 -4.64
C ARG A 47 -1.95 1.58 -3.48
N ALA A 48 -3.27 1.73 -3.56
CA ALA A 48 -4.05 2.32 -2.48
C ALA A 48 -3.95 1.54 -1.16
N ARG A 49 -3.90 0.19 -1.24
CA ARG A 49 -3.68 -0.66 -0.06
C ARG A 49 -2.31 -0.44 0.56
N ALA A 50 -1.26 -0.34 -0.26
CA ALA A 50 0.10 -0.08 0.21
C ALA A 50 0.21 1.29 0.89
N GLU A 51 -0.38 2.32 0.30
CA GLU A 51 -0.44 3.68 0.87
C GLU A 51 -1.15 3.69 2.23
N ARG A 52 -2.29 2.98 2.35
CA ARG A 52 -3.01 2.83 3.63
C ARG A 52 -2.18 2.09 4.68
N LEU A 53 -1.49 1.02 4.29
CA LEU A 53 -0.61 0.27 5.20
C LEU A 53 0.53 1.15 5.70
N ALA A 54 1.18 1.90 4.80
CA ALA A 54 2.25 2.83 5.17
C ALA A 54 1.75 3.91 6.14
N ALA A 55 0.57 4.47 5.91
CA ALA A 55 -0.04 5.44 6.82
C ALA A 55 -0.30 4.86 8.22
N MET A 56 -0.84 3.63 8.30
CA MET A 56 -1.06 2.96 9.59
C MET A 56 0.25 2.67 10.33
N VAL A 57 1.29 2.24 9.61
CA VAL A 57 2.63 1.99 10.20
C VAL A 57 3.21 3.30 10.73
N SER A 58 3.10 4.39 9.97
CA SER A 58 3.55 5.71 10.39
C SER A 58 2.82 6.20 11.64
N GLN A 59 1.49 6.10 11.68
CA GLN A 59 0.70 6.47 12.86
C GLN A 59 1.07 5.65 14.10
N ARG A 60 1.31 4.35 13.94
CA ARG A 60 1.77 3.49 15.05
C ARG A 60 3.13 3.92 15.57
N ARG A 61 4.07 4.29 14.69
CA ARG A 61 5.38 4.82 15.09
C ARG A 61 5.25 6.11 15.88
N ILE A 62 4.43 7.05 15.39
CA ILE A 62 4.18 8.33 16.10
C ILE A 62 3.59 8.05 17.49
N ALA A 63 2.60 7.15 17.60
CA ALA A 63 2.00 6.79 18.88
C ALA A 63 2.99 6.09 19.84
N GLN A 64 4.01 5.43 19.31
CA GLN A 64 5.11 4.81 20.07
C GLN A 64 6.29 5.78 20.32
N GLY A 65 6.09 7.09 20.15
CA GLY A 65 7.14 8.08 20.41
C GLY A 65 8.23 8.13 19.35
N ASN A 66 8.03 7.50 18.19
CA ASN A 66 9.04 7.31 17.15
C ASN A 66 10.29 6.54 17.64
N ASP A 67 10.17 5.82 18.75
CA ASP A 67 11.30 5.08 19.29
C ASP A 67 11.76 4.02 18.28
N PRO A 68 13.08 3.94 18.01
CA PRO A 68 13.62 2.88 17.19
C PRO A 68 13.27 1.54 17.83
N LEU A 69 13.02 0.52 16.99
CA LEU A 69 12.86 -0.84 17.50
C LEU A 69 14.07 -1.17 18.38
N PRO A 70 13.88 -1.75 19.57
CA PRO A 70 14.98 -2.03 20.48
C PRO A 70 16.05 -2.88 19.77
N PRO A 71 17.33 -2.69 20.10
CA PRO A 71 18.41 -3.52 19.57
C PRO A 71 18.07 -5.01 19.76
N GLY A 72 18.28 -5.82 18.73
CA GLY A 72 17.95 -7.26 18.79
C GLY A 72 16.48 -7.61 18.62
N ASN A 73 15.58 -6.66 18.31
CA ASN A 73 14.20 -6.98 17.96
C ASN A 73 14.14 -7.97 16.79
N ILE A 74 13.33 -9.03 16.94
CA ILE A 74 13.14 -10.11 15.95
C ILE A 74 12.82 -9.56 14.55
N ILE A 75 12.05 -8.48 14.46
CA ILE A 75 11.72 -7.81 13.18
C ILE A 75 12.97 -7.22 12.54
N SER A 76 13.76 -6.47 13.32
CA SER A 76 15.01 -5.85 12.85
C SER A 76 16.03 -6.91 12.47
N MET A 77 16.21 -7.93 13.32
CA MET A 77 17.13 -9.06 13.11
C MET A 77 16.76 -9.86 11.87
N GLY A 78 15.45 -10.06 11.63
CA GLY A 78 14.95 -10.73 10.44
C GLY A 78 15.17 -9.91 9.17
N ALA A 79 14.95 -8.60 9.21
CA ALA A 79 15.14 -7.70 8.07
C ALA A 79 16.60 -7.62 7.60
N ILE A 80 17.56 -7.70 8.52
CA ILE A 80 19.01 -7.69 8.21
C ILE A 80 19.61 -9.10 8.10
N SER A 81 18.77 -10.15 8.04
CA SER A 81 19.19 -11.56 7.95
C SER A 81 20.11 -12.02 9.08
N LEU A 82 20.11 -11.33 10.23
CA LEU A 82 20.77 -11.78 11.46
C LEU A 82 19.87 -12.80 12.17
N HIS A 83 19.59 -13.92 11.52
CA HIS A 83 19.01 -15.06 12.21
C HIS A 83 20.17 -15.85 12.84
N ASN A 84 20.14 -16.07 14.16
CA ASN A 84 21.11 -16.92 14.89
C ASN A 84 22.55 -16.41 15.09
N ARG A 85 22.75 -15.17 15.58
CA ARG A 85 23.82 -14.99 16.57
C ARG A 85 23.19 -14.91 17.95
N ARG A 86 23.20 -16.05 18.66
CA ARG A 86 22.96 -16.09 20.10
C ARG A 86 23.97 -15.15 20.75
N TYR A 87 23.58 -13.92 21.03
CA TYR A 87 24.28 -13.09 21.99
C TYR A 87 23.76 -13.50 23.36
N PHE A 88 24.33 -14.58 23.89
CA PHE A 88 24.48 -14.70 25.34
C PHE A 88 25.62 -13.76 25.72
N HIS A 89 25.30 -12.71 26.47
CA HIS A 89 26.03 -12.18 27.63
C HIS A 89 25.34 -10.90 28.10
#